data_AF-A0A736P9D0-F1
#
_entry.id   AF-A0A736P9D0-F1
#
_cell.length_a   1.000
_cell.length_b   1.000
_cell.length_c   1.000
_cell.angle_alpha   90.00
_cell.angle_beta   90.00
_cell.angle_gamma   90.00
#
_symmetry.space_group_name_H-M   'P 1'
#
loop_
_entity.id
_entity.type
_entity.pdbx_description
1 polymer ?
#
loop_
_entity_poly.entity_id
_entity_poly.type
_entity_poly.pdbx_seq_one_letter_code
_entity_poly.pdbx_strand_id
1 'polypeptide(L)' 'MNKIVLFVSVVVVLTGCSTQAQRMTECEAQGISRDTCYLAEQNRQSNINAVAEKQALENARNAVK' A
#
# COMPACT_ATOMS: atom_id res chain seq x y z
N MET A 1 3.96 29.35 -14.94
CA MET A 1 3.44 28.72 -13.70
C MET A 1 2.76 27.37 -13.92
N ASN A 2 1.86 27.16 -14.89
CA ASN A 2 1.17 25.86 -15.08
C ASN A 2 2.09 24.64 -15.20
N LYS A 3 3.23 24.77 -15.88
CA LYS A 3 4.17 23.65 -16.09
C LYS A 3 4.84 23.20 -14.79
N ILE A 4 5.12 24.14 -13.88
CA ILE A 4 5.78 23.86 -12.59
C ILE A 4 4.81 23.14 -11.66
N VAL A 5 3.54 23.56 -11.62
CA VAL A 5 2.49 22.89 -10.81
C VAL A 5 2.29 21.43 -11.25
N LEU A 6 2.32 21.17 -12.56
CA LEU A 6 2.17 19.82 -13.10
C LEU A 6 3.36 18.92 -12.75
N PHE A 7 4.59 19.43 -12.84
CA PHE A 7 5.80 18.69 -12.44
C PHE A 7 5.85 18.40 -10.94
N VAL A 8 5.45 19.33 -10.08
CA VAL A 8 5.42 19.12 -8.62
C VAL A 8 4.42 18.03 -8.25
N SER A 9 3.27 17.96 -8.94
CA SER A 9 2.24 16.94 -8.67
C SER A 9 2.74 15.51 -8.91
N VAL A 10 3.56 15.30 -9.94
CA VAL A 10 4.10 13.97 -10.28
C VAL A 10 5.09 13.48 -9.22
N VAL A 11 5.93 14.37 -8.69
CA VAL A 11 6.94 14.02 -7.67
C VAL A 11 6.29 13.60 -6.35
N VAL A 12 5.16 14.21 -5.97
CA VAL A 12 4.43 13.87 -4.73
C VAL A 12 3.77 12.49 -4.80
N VAL A 13 3.37 12.01 -5.98
CA VAL A 13 2.77 10.67 -6.14
C VAL A 13 3.82 9.55 -5.97
N LEU A 14 5.08 9.83 -6.28
CA LEU A 14 6.17 8.85 -6.25
C LEU A 14 6.71 8.55 -4.84
N THR A 15 6.44 9.39 -3.84
CA THR A 15 6.90 9.17 -2.45
C THR A 15 5.98 8.24 -1.65
N GLY A 16 4.88 7.74 -2.25
CA GLY A 16 3.92 6.85 -1.57
C GLY A 16 4.35 5.39 -1.42
N CYS A 17 5.47 4.99 -2.04
CA CYS A 17 5.94 3.61 -1.99
C CYS A 17 6.83 3.38 -0.75
N SER A 18 6.22 3.01 0.38
CA SER A 18 6.98 2.50 1.53
C SER A 18 7.35 1.03 1.32
N THR A 19 8.58 0.66 1.69
CA THR A 19 9.00 -0.74 1.71
C THR A 19 8.50 -1.43 2.98
N GLN A 20 8.43 -2.76 2.97
CA GLN A 20 8.10 -3.52 4.17
C GLN A 20 9.07 -3.24 5.31
N ALA A 21 10.37 -3.20 5.01
CA ALA A 21 11.41 -2.92 5.99
C ALA A 21 11.20 -1.54 6.65
N GLN A 22 10.89 -0.52 5.84
CA GLN A 22 10.63 0.82 6.35
C GLN A 22 9.41 0.86 7.28
N ARG A 23 8.30 0.21 6.92
CA ARG A 23 7.11 0.13 7.79
C ARG A 23 7.37 -0.60 9.10
N MET A 24 8.18 -1.68 9.06
CA MET A 24 8.58 -2.42 10.26
C MET A 24 9.43 -1.54 11.18
N THR A 25 10.42 -0.83 10.64
CA THR A 25 11.24 0.11 11.41
C THR A 25 10.42 1.26 12.00
N GLU A 26 9.50 1.84 11.23
CA GLU A 26 8.61 2.90 11.72
C GLU A 26 7.67 2.40 12.82
N CYS A 27 7.17 1.16 12.71
CA CYS A 27 6.35 0.54 13.73
C CYS A 27 7.13 0.26 15.02
N GLU A 28 8.34 -0.31 14.93
CA GLU A 28 9.21 -0.52 16.10
C GLU A 28 9.65 0.80 16.75
N ALA A 29 9.88 1.85 15.95
CA ALA A 29 10.23 3.19 16.44
C ALA A 29 9.11 3.85 17.27
N GLN A 30 7.87 3.37 17.15
CA GLN A 30 6.74 3.78 18.01
C GLN A 30 6.75 3.06 19.38
N GLY A 31 7.74 2.21 19.64
CA GLY A 31 7.81 1.39 20.86
C GLY A 31 6.93 0.13 20.81
N ILE A 32 6.43 -0.23 19.63
CA ILE A 32 5.66 -1.45 19.41
C ILE A 32 6.62 -2.64 19.32
N SER A 33 6.24 -3.78 19.88
CA SER A 33 7.07 -4.98 19.77
C SER A 33 7.18 -5.46 18.32
N ARG A 34 8.34 -6.03 17.99
CA ARG A 34 8.62 -6.60 16.66
C ARG A 34 7.54 -7.59 16.22
N ASP A 35 7.06 -8.44 17.12
CA ASP A 35 6.03 -9.43 16.81
C ASP A 35 4.68 -8.78 16.48
N THR A 36 4.28 -7.75 17.22
CA THR A 36 3.06 -6.99 16.92
C THR A 36 3.17 -6.27 15.57
N CYS A 37 4.33 -5.69 15.26
CA CYS A 37 4.59 -5.10 13.95
C CYS A 37 4.52 -6.15 12.82
N TYR A 38 5.07 -7.34 13.04
CA TYR A 38 4.99 -8.44 12.07
C TYR A 38 3.55 -8.89 11.82
N LEU A 39 2.75 -9.03 12.87
CA LEU A 39 1.34 -9.40 12.75
C LEU A 39 0.55 -8.32 11.99
N ALA A 40 0.79 -7.05 12.29
CA ALA A 40 0.17 -5.94 11.57
C ALA A 40 0.51 -5.96 10.07
N GLU A 41 1.78 -6.19 9.72
CA GLU A 41 2.21 -6.23 8.32
C GLU A 41 1.67 -7.48 7.59
N GLN A 42 1.60 -8.64 8.26
CA GLN A 42 0.94 -9.83 7.70
C GLN A 42 -0.54 -9.57 7.41
N ASN A 43 -1.26 -8.96 8.35
CA ASN A 43 -2.66 -8.58 8.16
C ASN A 43 -2.83 -7.59 6.99
N ARG A 44 -1.90 -6.63 6.85
CA ARG A 44 -1.87 -5.69 5.73
C ARG A 44 -1.76 -6.44 4.39
N GLN A 45 -0.84 -7.39 4.29
CA GLN A 45 -0.66 -8.18 3.07
C GLN A 45 -1.87 -9.05 2.76
N SER A 46 -2.45 -9.70 3.78
CA SER A 46 -3.68 -10.49 3.64
C SER A 46 -4.84 -9.64 3.11
N ASN A 47 -5.03 -8.44 3.65
CA ASN A 47 -6.08 -7.52 3.19
C ASN A 47 -5.86 -7.06 1.74
N ILE A 48 -4.62 -6.76 1.35
CA ILE A 48 -4.29 -6.39 -0.04
C ILE A 48 -4.66 -7.52 -0.99
N ASN A 49 -4.31 -8.76 -0.63
CA ASN A 49 -4.63 -9.93 -1.45
C ASN A 49 -6.15 -10.13 -1.55
N ALA A 50 -6.88 -10.04 -0.43
CA ALA A 50 -8.33 -10.18 -0.42
C ALA A 50 -9.04 -9.12 -1.30
N VAL A 51 -8.56 -7.87 -1.27
CA VAL A 51 -9.09 -6.80 -2.13
C VAL A 51 -8.77 -7.08 -3.60
N ALA A 52 -7.55 -7.52 -3.90
CA ALA A 52 -7.14 -7.86 -5.27
C ALA A 52 -7.97 -9.04 -5.83
N GLU A 53 -8.18 -10.09 -5.03
CA GLU A 53 -9.02 -11.24 -5.37
C GLU A 53 -10.47 -10.81 -5.65
N LYS A 54 -11.05 -9.98 -4.78
CA LYS A 54 -12.39 -9.43 -5.00
C LYS A 54 -12.48 -8.67 -6.32
N GLN A 55 -11.53 -7.79 -6.60
CA GLN A 55 -11.50 -7.03 -7.85
C GLN A 55 -11.34 -7.94 -9.06
N ALA A 56 -10.52 -8.99 -8.97
CA ALA A 56 -10.34 -9.98 -10.03
C ALA A 56 -11.66 -10.72 -10.34
N LEU A 57 -12.41 -11.09 -9.30
CA LEU A 57 -13.73 -11.73 -9.46
C LEU A 57 -14.76 -10.77 -10.11
N GLU A 58 -14.79 -9.50 -9.69
CA GLU A 58 -15.68 -8.50 -10.29
C GLU A 58 -15.34 -8.25 -11.77
N ASN A 59 -14.04 -8.18 -12.09
CA ASN A 59 -13.56 -8.03 -13.47
C ASN A 59 -13.93 -9.26 -14.32
N ALA A 60 -13.73 -10.47 -13.79
CA ALA A 60 -14.09 -11.71 -14.47
C ALA A 60 -15.60 -11.80 -14.74
N ARG A 61 -16.43 -11.43 -13.76
CA ARG A 61 -17.90 -11.35 -13.94
C ARG A 61 -18.28 -10.36 -15.05
N ASN A 62 -17.64 -9.20 -15.09
CA ASN A 62 -17.94 -8.18 -16.09
C ASN A 62 -17.48 -8.58 -17.50
N ALA A 63 -16.42 -9.40 -17.63
CA ALA A 63 -15.88 -9.85 -18.91
C ALA A 63 -16.75 -10.93 -19.62
N VAL A 64 -17.70 -11.55 -18.90
CA VAL A 64 -18.58 -12.62 -19.43
C VAL A 64 -19.98 -12.10 -19.75
N LYS A 65 -20.26 -10.82 -19.50
CA LYS A 65 -21.48 -10.12 -19.95
C LYS A 65 -21.28 -9.51 -21.33
#